data_AF-A0A8H7AWP5-F1
#
_entry.id   AF-A0A8H7AWP5-F1
#
_cell.length_a   1.000
_cell.length_b   1.000
_cell.length_c   1.000
_cell.angle_alpha   90.00
_cell.angle_beta   90.00
_cell.angle_gamma   90.00
#
_symmetry.space_group_name_H-M   'P 1'
#
loop_
_entity.id
_entity.type
_entity.pdbx_description
1 polymer ?
#
loop_
_entity_poly.entity_id
_entity_poly.type
_entity_poly.pdbx_seq_one_letter_code
_entity_poly.pdbx_strand_id
1 'polypeptide(L)'
;MRFSRVVPVLPLATAFVITEPEVFSNINIEKSGKSLVDNAHTVLDNAQNVIDDAFSKVKDGAKDVYSKIHHAGADVESWLEGSQFDDSVIDFENPEHPPHDGPPHHGGPHHPPHDQKPNRTVYELINESKYTTKLAKWINEFDDIVEALNSTKANYTVFAPTDEAFEKIPEHHHKPSKEVLKDILLYHVTDDLYPAGRVLHTYTIPTLYTPSKNLGHPQRLTVRVTLKGPAINFYSRLVAVNIFGTNGVVHGVDSILVPPPNVASIIDLLPGEFSTLELGLTKTGIYEKMNSTDYPHNGGTFFAPSNFAFQKLGARANAFLFSKYGEKYLKALLEYHIVVDQTLYTDAFYDGRKDDKETVEERPGGYHYDLPTALCHKNLAVDVGRYGPFVEIRINGFSRVTVHDGVASDGVIQVVSNVLIPPKTSGGEQSFWKGEELDVEDLKERLQPLVENMEL
;
A
#
# COMPACT_ATOMS: atom_id res chain seq x y z
N MET A 1 38.72 -24.10 -30.10
CA MET A 1 38.89 -22.85 -29.30
C MET A 1 37.69 -21.96 -29.57
N ARG A 2 36.87 -21.69 -28.53
CA ARG A 2 35.91 -20.57 -28.32
C ARG A 2 34.79 -20.36 -29.37
N PHE A 3 33.50 -20.58 -29.01
CA PHE A 3 32.49 -19.61 -28.52
C PHE A 3 32.20 -18.50 -29.58
N SER A 4 30.99 -18.11 -30.00
CA SER A 4 29.63 -18.23 -29.44
C SER A 4 28.57 -17.72 -30.45
N ARG A 5 27.36 -18.28 -30.34
CA ARG A 5 25.98 -17.78 -30.54
C ARG A 5 25.74 -16.41 -31.22
N VAL A 6 24.83 -16.39 -32.20
CA VAL A 6 23.72 -15.41 -32.28
C VAL A 6 22.46 -16.15 -32.74
N VAL A 7 21.41 -16.14 -31.92
CA VAL A 7 20.02 -16.53 -32.25
C VAL A 7 19.17 -15.27 -32.05
N PRO A 8 18.14 -15.03 -32.88
CA PRO A 8 17.28 -13.86 -32.78
C PRO A 8 16.24 -14.03 -31.66
N VAL A 9 15.97 -12.94 -30.92
CA VAL A 9 14.94 -12.90 -29.88
C VAL A 9 13.61 -12.45 -30.49
N LEU A 10 12.65 -13.37 -30.51
CA LEU A 10 11.21 -13.13 -30.52
C LEU A 10 10.68 -13.62 -29.16
N PRO A 11 9.93 -12.82 -28.38
CA PRO A 11 9.17 -13.38 -27.27
C PRO A 11 7.83 -13.86 -27.80
N LEU A 12 7.72 -15.18 -28.00
CA LEU A 12 6.43 -15.87 -28.03
C LEU A 12 5.93 -15.96 -26.59
N ALA A 13 4.71 -15.47 -26.36
CA ALA A 13 3.93 -15.79 -25.18
C ALA A 13 3.72 -17.32 -25.13
N THR A 14 4.16 -17.94 -24.04
CA THR A 14 3.69 -19.28 -23.67
C THR A 14 2.97 -19.14 -22.34
N ALA A 15 1.64 -18.99 -22.45
CA ALA A 15 0.73 -19.32 -21.37
C ALA A 15 0.90 -20.80 -21.02
N PHE A 16 1.09 -21.13 -19.76
CA PHE A 16 0.98 -22.51 -19.30
C PHE A 16 -0.49 -22.93 -19.40
N VAL A 17 -0.79 -23.72 -20.42
CA VAL A 17 -2.00 -24.55 -20.49
C VAL A 17 -1.77 -25.72 -19.53
N ILE A 18 -2.54 -25.77 -18.45
CA ILE A 18 -2.58 -26.93 -17.55
C ILE A 18 -3.28 -28.06 -18.31
N THR A 19 -2.52 -29.08 -18.69
CA THR A 19 -3.03 -30.24 -19.44
C THR A 19 -3.34 -31.39 -18.49
N GLU A 20 -4.47 -31.35 -17.78
CA GLU A 20 -5.13 -32.56 -17.24
C GLU A 20 -6.67 -32.43 -17.32
N PRO A 21 -7.34 -33.18 -18.22
CA PRO A 21 -8.79 -33.05 -18.46
C PRO A 21 -9.72 -33.60 -17.35
N GLU A 22 -9.20 -34.32 -16.34
CA GLU A 22 -10.05 -35.11 -15.44
C GLU A 22 -10.30 -34.49 -14.05
N VAL A 23 -9.65 -33.36 -13.71
CA VAL A 23 -9.87 -32.69 -12.40
C VAL A 23 -11.05 -31.72 -12.41
N PHE A 24 -11.49 -31.27 -13.59
CA PHE A 24 -12.54 -30.25 -13.72
C PHE A 24 -13.94 -30.78 -14.08
N SER A 25 -14.12 -32.08 -14.37
CA SER A 25 -15.41 -32.59 -14.85
C SER A 25 -16.53 -32.63 -13.79
N ASN A 26 -16.24 -32.30 -12.54
CA ASN A 26 -17.23 -32.25 -11.45
C ASN A 26 -17.37 -30.87 -10.78
N ILE A 27 -16.71 -29.82 -11.28
CA ILE A 27 -16.87 -28.47 -10.74
C ILE A 27 -17.94 -27.76 -11.56
N ASN A 28 -19.14 -27.64 -10.99
CA ASN A 28 -20.28 -26.95 -11.58
C ASN A 28 -20.07 -25.43 -11.43
N ILE A 29 -19.14 -24.86 -12.22
CA ILE A 29 -18.70 -23.44 -12.16
C ILE A 29 -19.82 -22.47 -12.61
N GLU A 30 -20.84 -22.94 -13.34
CA GLU A 30 -21.87 -22.05 -13.91
C GLU A 30 -22.84 -21.41 -12.90
N LYS A 31 -22.84 -21.81 -11.62
CA LYS A 31 -23.74 -21.23 -10.61
C LYS A 31 -23.09 -20.22 -9.66
N SER A 32 -21.76 -20.18 -9.53
CA SER A 32 -21.09 -19.30 -8.56
C SER A 32 -20.87 -17.88 -9.08
N GLY A 33 -20.79 -17.68 -10.40
CA GLY A 33 -20.55 -16.35 -10.98
C GLY A 33 -21.76 -15.40 -10.95
N LYS A 34 -22.99 -15.92 -10.82
CA LYS A 34 -24.20 -15.08 -10.76
C LYS A 34 -24.50 -14.53 -9.37
N SER A 35 -24.12 -15.24 -8.31
CA SER A 35 -24.33 -14.78 -6.93
C SER A 35 -23.32 -13.72 -6.47
N LEU A 36 -22.20 -13.57 -7.18
CA LEU A 36 -21.14 -12.60 -6.87
C LEU A 36 -21.50 -11.17 -7.33
N VAL A 37 -22.44 -11.04 -8.28
CA VAL A 37 -22.89 -9.74 -8.80
C VAL A 37 -24.02 -9.16 -7.93
N ASP A 38 -24.88 -9.99 -7.36
CA ASP A 38 -26.11 -9.53 -6.69
C ASP A 38 -25.89 -8.94 -5.28
N ASN A 39 -24.82 -9.32 -4.56
CA ASN A 39 -24.56 -8.83 -3.19
C ASN A 39 -23.86 -7.46 -3.11
N ALA A 40 -23.43 -6.89 -4.25
CA ALA A 40 -22.91 -5.52 -4.32
C ALA A 40 -24.01 -4.46 -4.52
N HIS A 41 -25.26 -4.87 -4.80
CA HIS A 41 -26.32 -4.02 -5.35
C HIS A 41 -27.24 -3.31 -4.33
N THR A 42 -26.81 -3.04 -3.10
CA THR A 42 -27.68 -2.30 -2.15
C THR A 42 -27.07 -1.10 -1.45
N VAL A 43 -25.77 -0.80 -1.64
CA VAL A 43 -25.14 0.38 -1.00
C VAL A 43 -24.47 1.34 -1.99
N LEU A 44 -24.29 0.97 -3.28
CA LEU A 44 -23.39 1.70 -4.18
C LEU A 44 -23.95 2.11 -5.56
N ASP A 45 -25.23 1.88 -5.86
CA ASP A 45 -25.78 2.05 -7.21
C ASP A 45 -25.83 3.51 -7.74
N ASN A 46 -25.61 4.54 -6.91
CA ASN A 46 -25.70 5.94 -7.35
C ASN A 46 -24.36 6.69 -7.50
N ALA A 47 -23.22 6.05 -7.22
CA ALA A 47 -21.90 6.68 -7.34
C ALA A 47 -20.85 5.85 -8.11
N GLN A 48 -21.16 4.59 -8.45
CA GLN A 48 -20.25 3.61 -9.00
C GLN A 48 -19.55 4.06 -10.29
N ASN A 49 -20.25 4.55 -11.30
CA ASN A 49 -19.63 4.73 -12.63
C ASN A 49 -18.46 5.74 -12.69
N VAL A 50 -18.37 6.73 -11.81
CA VAL A 50 -17.26 7.71 -11.79
C VAL A 50 -16.10 7.20 -10.94
N ILE A 51 -16.44 6.58 -9.82
CA ILE A 51 -15.48 6.05 -8.87
C ILE A 51 -14.83 4.78 -9.46
N ASP A 52 -15.60 3.91 -10.11
CA ASP A 52 -15.14 2.68 -10.75
C ASP A 52 -14.23 2.95 -11.95
N ASP A 53 -14.47 4.02 -12.72
CA ASP A 53 -13.58 4.40 -13.83
C ASP A 53 -12.34 5.17 -13.36
N ALA A 54 -12.45 5.97 -12.30
CA ALA A 54 -11.28 6.48 -11.61
C ALA A 54 -10.46 5.33 -11.05
N PHE A 55 -11.10 4.33 -10.42
CA PHE A 55 -10.46 3.11 -9.95
C PHE A 55 -9.94 2.23 -11.08
N SER A 56 -10.56 2.19 -12.26
CA SER A 56 -10.07 1.41 -13.40
C SER A 56 -8.80 2.02 -13.97
N LYS A 57 -8.75 3.35 -14.10
CA LYS A 57 -7.53 4.07 -14.51
C LYS A 57 -6.46 4.04 -13.44
N VAL A 58 -6.84 4.14 -12.16
CA VAL A 58 -5.93 3.92 -11.03
C VAL A 58 -5.43 2.48 -11.03
N LYS A 59 -6.28 1.48 -11.34
CA LYS A 59 -5.92 0.07 -11.47
C LYS A 59 -4.96 -0.15 -12.63
N ASP A 60 -5.14 0.49 -13.77
CA ASP A 60 -4.21 0.38 -14.89
C ASP A 60 -2.86 1.06 -14.59
N GLY A 61 -2.89 2.23 -13.93
CA GLY A 61 -1.69 2.89 -13.42
C GLY A 61 -0.99 2.10 -12.32
N ALA A 62 -1.75 1.52 -11.40
CA ALA A 62 -1.26 0.65 -10.33
C ALA A 62 -0.66 -0.62 -10.93
N LYS A 63 -1.32 -1.30 -11.87
CA LYS A 63 -0.76 -2.46 -12.59
C LYS A 63 0.58 -2.13 -13.24
N ASP A 64 0.72 -0.97 -13.88
CA ASP A 64 2.00 -0.52 -14.46
C ASP A 64 3.07 -0.28 -13.38
N VAL A 65 2.70 0.26 -12.23
CA VAL A 65 3.61 0.51 -11.10
C VAL A 65 3.99 -0.80 -10.39
N TYR A 66 3.03 -1.64 -10.04
CA TYR A 66 3.23 -2.95 -9.40
C TYR A 66 4.05 -3.87 -10.28
N SER A 67 3.74 -4.02 -11.58
CA SER A 67 4.56 -4.83 -12.49
C SER A 67 6.02 -4.34 -12.58
N LYS A 68 6.23 -3.02 -12.57
CA LYS A 68 7.60 -2.44 -12.55
C LYS A 68 8.31 -2.66 -11.22
N ILE A 69 7.59 -2.59 -10.10
CA ILE A 69 8.15 -2.91 -8.78
C ILE A 69 8.46 -4.41 -8.66
N HIS A 70 7.63 -5.31 -9.21
CA HIS A 70 7.88 -6.75 -9.22
C HIS A 70 9.11 -7.12 -10.06
N HIS A 71 9.34 -6.44 -11.19
CA HIS A 71 10.57 -6.62 -11.96
C HIS A 71 11.80 -6.00 -11.29
N ALA A 72 11.67 -4.83 -10.65
CA ALA A 72 12.78 -4.20 -9.93
C ALA A 72 13.10 -4.89 -8.60
N GLY A 73 12.12 -5.53 -7.94
CA GLY A 73 12.31 -6.27 -6.70
C GLY A 73 13.27 -7.45 -6.86
N ALA A 74 13.28 -8.09 -8.04
CA ALA A 74 14.25 -9.11 -8.40
C ALA A 74 15.67 -8.55 -8.63
N ASP A 75 15.81 -7.28 -9.07
CA ASP A 75 17.11 -6.62 -9.23
C ASP A 75 17.63 -6.04 -7.89
N VAL A 76 16.74 -5.64 -6.98
CA VAL A 76 17.09 -5.17 -5.63
C VAL A 76 17.57 -6.32 -4.73
N GLU A 77 17.07 -7.55 -4.93
CA GLU A 77 17.62 -8.76 -4.29
C GLU A 77 19.13 -8.91 -4.58
N SER A 78 19.61 -8.59 -5.80
CA SER A 78 21.04 -8.66 -6.16
C SER A 78 21.93 -7.60 -5.48
N TRP A 79 21.36 -6.45 -5.12
CA TRP A 79 22.06 -5.39 -4.38
C TRP A 79 22.14 -5.68 -2.88
N LEU A 80 21.18 -6.41 -2.32
CA LEU A 80 21.08 -6.71 -0.89
C LEU A 80 21.76 -8.02 -0.48
N GLU A 81 21.88 -9.00 -1.39
CA GLU A 81 22.63 -10.24 -1.12
C GLU A 81 24.16 -10.02 -1.07
N GLY A 82 24.65 -8.88 -1.59
CA GLY A 82 26.08 -8.52 -1.55
C GLY A 82 26.58 -7.88 -0.24
N SER A 83 25.68 -7.56 0.70
CA SER A 83 26.02 -6.87 1.94
C SER A 83 25.99 -7.79 3.16
N GLN A 84 27.02 -8.61 3.32
CA GLN A 84 27.43 -9.05 4.66
C GLN A 84 28.20 -7.89 5.30
N PHE A 85 27.51 -7.02 6.02
CA PHE A 85 28.18 -5.98 6.79
C PHE A 85 28.63 -6.56 8.14
N ASP A 86 29.94 -6.71 8.23
CA ASP A 86 30.70 -6.98 9.45
C ASP A 86 30.56 -5.80 10.42
N ASP A 87 30.27 -6.13 11.67
CA ASP A 87 29.96 -5.22 12.76
C ASP A 87 31.30 -4.75 13.38
N SER A 88 32.01 -3.86 12.68
CA SER A 88 33.14 -3.16 13.27
C SER A 88 33.10 -1.66 12.97
N VAL A 89 33.12 -0.92 14.07
CA VAL A 89 33.12 0.53 14.20
C VAL A 89 34.13 1.17 13.24
N ILE A 90 33.65 1.93 12.26
CA ILE A 90 34.51 2.80 11.43
C ILE A 90 34.39 4.23 11.95
N ASP A 91 35.44 4.65 12.64
CA ASP A 91 35.73 6.03 13.01
C ASP A 91 35.95 6.84 11.73
N PHE A 92 35.18 7.90 11.52
CA PHE A 92 35.33 8.79 10.35
C PHE A 92 36.51 9.75 10.59
N GLU A 93 37.73 9.29 10.34
CA GLU A 93 38.85 10.20 10.12
C GLU A 93 38.83 10.78 8.69
N ASN A 94 38.97 12.09 8.67
CA ASN A 94 38.91 13.08 7.61
C ASN A 94 39.75 12.74 6.34
N PRO A 95 39.21 12.80 5.10
CA PRO A 95 40.05 12.70 3.90
C PRO A 95 40.60 14.08 3.50
N GLU A 96 41.93 14.16 3.40
CA GLU A 96 42.69 15.31 2.91
C GLU A 96 42.32 15.68 1.45
N HIS A 97 42.05 16.96 1.20
CA HIS A 97 41.85 17.52 -0.14
C HIS A 97 43.18 17.98 -0.77
N PRO A 98 43.37 17.83 -2.10
CA PRO A 98 44.56 18.34 -2.80
C PRO A 98 44.53 19.88 -2.92
N PRO A 99 45.70 20.56 -2.99
CA PRO A 99 45.77 22.02 -2.90
C PRO A 99 45.31 22.67 -4.21
N HIS A 100 44.33 23.57 -4.13
CA HIS A 100 43.97 24.50 -5.18
C HIS A 100 44.45 25.91 -4.81
N ASP A 101 45.48 26.39 -5.51
CA ASP A 101 45.95 27.77 -5.45
C ASP A 101 45.04 28.69 -6.28
N GLY A 102 44.21 29.48 -5.59
CA GLY A 102 43.44 30.58 -6.14
C GLY A 102 42.81 31.40 -5.02
N PRO A 103 42.80 32.75 -5.09
CA PRO A 103 42.29 33.57 -3.99
C PRO A 103 40.78 33.32 -3.76
N PRO A 104 40.31 33.35 -2.50
CA PRO A 104 38.95 32.94 -2.14
C PRO A 104 37.92 33.94 -2.68
N HIS A 105 37.16 33.53 -3.69
CA HIS A 105 35.91 34.18 -4.03
C HIS A 105 34.87 33.81 -2.97
N HIS A 106 34.75 34.62 -1.92
CA HIS A 106 33.61 34.58 -1.00
C HIS A 106 32.36 35.15 -1.70
N GLY A 107 31.80 34.40 -2.65
CA GLY A 107 30.39 34.47 -2.96
C GLY A 107 29.68 33.47 -2.06
N GLY A 108 29.08 33.94 -0.95
CA GLY A 108 28.17 33.10 -0.16
C GLY A 108 27.08 32.50 -1.07
N PRO A 109 26.49 31.34 -0.72
CA PRO A 109 25.43 30.75 -1.53
C PRO A 109 24.38 31.82 -1.85
N HIS A 110 24.20 32.09 -3.15
CA HIS A 110 23.18 33.00 -3.63
C HIS A 110 21.82 32.41 -3.26
N HIS A 111 21.29 32.79 -2.11
CA HIS A 111 19.89 32.60 -1.79
C HIS A 111 19.08 33.41 -2.81
N PRO A 112 18.17 32.78 -3.58
CA PRO A 112 17.23 33.54 -4.38
C PRO A 112 16.39 34.42 -3.42
N PRO A 113 16.10 35.68 -3.78
CA PRO A 113 15.34 36.56 -2.90
C PRO A 113 13.88 36.12 -2.89
N HIS A 114 13.44 35.47 -1.81
CA HIS A 114 12.01 35.19 -1.60
C HIS A 114 11.57 35.53 -0.17
N ASP A 115 11.86 36.76 0.28
CA ASP A 115 11.20 37.37 1.44
C ASP A 115 9.91 38.11 1.02
N GLN A 116 9.05 37.45 0.24
CA GLN A 116 7.64 37.82 0.24
C GLN A 116 6.92 36.77 1.08
N LYS A 117 6.60 37.17 2.31
CA LYS A 117 5.71 36.37 3.15
C LYS A 117 4.42 36.10 2.36
N PRO A 118 3.92 34.86 2.36
CA PRO A 118 2.63 34.56 1.75
C PRO A 118 1.59 35.55 2.26
N ASN A 119 0.78 36.09 1.36
CA ASN A 119 -0.28 37.05 1.68
C ASN A 119 -1.68 36.51 1.37
N ARG A 120 -1.77 35.26 0.94
CA ARG A 120 -3.02 34.57 0.54
C ARG A 120 -3.17 33.26 1.27
N THR A 121 -4.39 32.88 1.60
CA THR A 121 -4.69 31.55 2.17
C THR A 121 -4.56 30.45 1.10
N VAL A 122 -4.50 29.19 1.51
CA VAL A 122 -4.53 28.06 0.57
C VAL A 122 -5.81 28.05 -0.27
N TYR A 123 -6.95 28.46 0.30
CA TYR A 123 -8.20 28.66 -0.45
C TYR A 123 -8.05 29.73 -1.54
N GLU A 124 -7.54 30.91 -1.20
CA GLU A 124 -7.35 32.01 -2.16
C GLU A 124 -6.36 31.62 -3.27
N LEU A 125 -5.29 30.88 -2.93
CA LEU A 125 -4.34 30.35 -3.90
C LEU A 125 -5.00 29.40 -4.91
N ILE A 126 -5.88 28.51 -4.45
CA ILE A 126 -6.62 27.57 -5.31
C ILE A 126 -7.67 28.31 -6.15
N ASN A 127 -8.41 29.23 -5.54
CA ASN A 127 -9.53 29.91 -6.18
C ASN A 127 -9.09 30.94 -7.23
N GLU A 128 -7.94 31.59 -7.05
CA GLU A 128 -7.39 32.55 -8.01
C GLU A 128 -6.48 31.92 -9.08
N SER A 129 -6.11 30.65 -8.91
CA SER A 129 -5.23 29.96 -9.84
C SER A 129 -5.96 29.55 -11.13
N LYS A 130 -5.35 29.90 -12.27
CA LYS A 130 -5.82 29.49 -13.60
C LYS A 130 -5.67 27.99 -13.90
N TYR A 131 -5.02 27.23 -13.02
CA TYR A 131 -4.73 25.81 -13.19
C TYR A 131 -5.61 24.90 -12.31
N THR A 132 -6.42 25.48 -11.43
CA THR A 132 -7.23 24.74 -10.43
C THR A 132 -8.69 25.22 -10.46
N THR A 133 -9.15 25.72 -11.60
CA THR A 133 -10.49 26.33 -11.73
C THR A 133 -11.62 25.32 -11.47
N LYS A 134 -11.45 24.06 -11.89
CA LYS A 134 -12.40 22.98 -11.67
C LYS A 134 -12.43 22.55 -10.20
N LEU A 135 -11.26 22.47 -9.55
CA LEU A 135 -11.14 22.19 -8.12
C LEU A 135 -11.79 23.31 -7.29
N ALA A 136 -11.51 24.58 -7.60
CA ALA A 136 -12.12 25.73 -6.94
C ALA A 136 -13.65 25.68 -7.04
N LYS A 137 -14.18 25.32 -8.22
CA LYS A 137 -15.63 25.12 -8.40
C LYS A 137 -16.18 24.04 -7.47
N TRP A 138 -15.49 22.91 -7.30
CA TRP A 138 -15.91 21.85 -6.37
C TRP A 138 -15.85 22.31 -4.91
N ILE A 139 -14.78 22.99 -4.49
CA ILE A 139 -14.63 23.52 -3.12
C ILE A 139 -15.75 24.53 -2.79
N ASN A 140 -16.07 25.43 -3.73
CA ASN A 140 -17.09 26.47 -3.56
C ASN A 140 -18.52 25.95 -3.39
N GLU A 141 -18.75 24.64 -3.45
CA GLU A 141 -20.04 24.02 -3.15
C GLU A 141 -20.23 23.63 -1.68
N PHE A 142 -19.17 23.76 -0.88
CA PHE A 142 -19.08 23.34 0.53
C PHE A 142 -18.54 24.49 1.38
N ASP A 143 -19.46 25.26 1.97
CA ASP A 143 -19.12 26.43 2.80
C ASP A 143 -18.17 26.08 3.96
N ASP A 144 -18.29 24.87 4.53
CA ASP A 144 -17.45 24.39 5.62
C ASP A 144 -16.01 24.09 5.19
N ILE A 145 -15.80 23.59 3.97
CA ILE A 145 -14.45 23.41 3.40
C ILE A 145 -13.83 24.77 3.05
N VAL A 146 -14.62 25.69 2.48
CA VAL A 146 -14.18 27.06 2.21
C VAL A 146 -13.73 27.74 3.50
N GLU A 147 -14.55 27.67 4.55
CA GLU A 147 -14.21 28.25 5.85
C GLU A 147 -12.94 27.64 6.43
N ALA A 148 -12.79 26.30 6.40
CA ALA A 148 -11.61 25.62 6.89
C ALA A 148 -10.33 26.06 6.13
N LEU A 149 -10.35 26.03 4.79
CA LEU A 149 -9.19 26.36 3.96
C LEU A 149 -8.85 27.85 3.92
N ASN A 150 -9.80 28.73 4.27
CA ASN A 150 -9.57 30.17 4.37
C ASN A 150 -9.22 30.62 5.80
N SER A 151 -9.41 29.75 6.80
CA SER A 151 -9.10 30.03 8.19
C SER A 151 -7.60 29.97 8.47
N THR A 152 -7.08 30.91 9.25
CA THR A 152 -5.68 30.94 9.73
C THR A 152 -5.47 30.22 11.07
N LYS A 153 -6.48 29.48 11.56
CA LYS A 153 -6.44 28.77 12.85
C LYS A 153 -5.55 27.52 12.84
N ALA A 154 -5.33 26.93 11.68
CA ALA A 154 -4.54 25.72 11.48
C ALA A 154 -3.69 25.84 10.21
N ASN A 155 -2.64 25.02 10.12
CA ASN A 155 -1.85 24.88 8.89
C ASN A 155 -2.41 23.72 8.07
N TYR A 156 -2.61 23.95 6.77
CA TYR A 156 -3.11 22.93 5.86
C TYR A 156 -2.07 22.56 4.80
N THR A 157 -2.12 21.32 4.36
CA THR A 157 -1.52 20.91 3.08
C THR A 157 -2.63 20.47 2.15
N VAL A 158 -2.71 21.06 0.96
CA VAL A 158 -3.68 20.67 -0.06
C VAL A 158 -2.96 20.09 -1.27
N PHE A 159 -3.24 18.83 -1.58
CA PHE A 159 -2.87 18.21 -2.84
C PHE A 159 -3.91 18.62 -3.89
N ALA A 160 -3.70 19.71 -4.60
CA ALA A 160 -4.69 20.30 -5.50
C ALA A 160 -4.64 19.64 -6.89
N PRO A 161 -5.67 18.87 -7.32
CA PRO A 161 -5.72 18.40 -8.70
C PRO A 161 -5.78 19.57 -9.67
N THR A 162 -4.90 19.53 -10.67
CA THR A 162 -4.89 20.49 -11.78
C THR A 162 -6.10 20.30 -12.69
N ASP A 163 -6.44 21.31 -13.48
CA ASP A 163 -7.56 21.23 -14.43
C ASP A 163 -7.37 20.10 -15.46
N GLU A 164 -6.11 19.76 -15.80
CA GLU A 164 -5.72 18.60 -16.61
C GLU A 164 -6.04 17.27 -15.91
N ALA A 165 -5.95 17.20 -14.57
CA ALA A 165 -6.33 16.01 -13.81
C ALA A 165 -7.82 15.67 -14.00
N PHE A 166 -8.68 16.69 -14.09
CA PHE A 166 -10.11 16.51 -14.34
C PHE A 166 -10.40 16.13 -15.80
N GLU A 167 -9.53 16.44 -16.75
CA GLU A 167 -9.69 16.03 -18.16
C GLU A 167 -9.49 14.52 -18.34
N LYS A 168 -8.87 13.86 -17.35
CA LYS A 168 -8.80 12.41 -17.31
C LYS A 168 -10.14 11.77 -16.95
N ILE A 169 -11.15 12.51 -16.49
CA ILE A 169 -12.51 11.98 -16.27
C ILE A 169 -13.24 11.96 -17.62
N PRO A 170 -13.77 10.80 -18.08
CA PRO A 170 -14.52 10.76 -19.34
C PRO A 170 -15.73 11.70 -19.37
N GLU A 171 -16.05 12.28 -20.54
CA GLU A 171 -17.06 13.36 -20.66
C GLU A 171 -18.51 12.91 -20.38
N HIS A 172 -18.82 11.62 -20.45
CA HIS A 172 -20.18 11.09 -20.33
C HIS A 172 -20.63 10.80 -18.89
N HIS A 173 -19.91 11.33 -17.89
CA HIS A 173 -20.19 11.01 -16.50
C HIS A 173 -21.11 12.00 -15.80
N HIS A 174 -22.00 11.45 -14.99
CA HIS A 174 -22.74 12.21 -14.00
C HIS A 174 -21.79 12.66 -12.91
N LYS A 175 -21.90 13.92 -12.49
CA LYS A 175 -21.16 14.42 -11.34
C LYS A 175 -21.45 13.54 -10.10
N PRO A 176 -20.44 13.20 -9.27
CA PRO A 176 -20.66 12.46 -8.03
C PRO A 176 -21.69 13.13 -7.12
N SER A 177 -22.28 12.35 -6.21
CA SER A 177 -23.14 12.90 -5.15
C SER A 177 -22.36 13.92 -4.32
N LYS A 178 -23.07 14.86 -3.68
CA LYS A 178 -22.44 15.87 -2.82
C LYS A 178 -21.61 15.24 -1.68
N GLU A 179 -22.05 14.11 -1.16
CA GLU A 179 -21.37 13.38 -0.08
C GLU A 179 -20.04 12.81 -0.57
N VAL A 180 -20.05 12.06 -1.68
CA VAL A 180 -18.83 11.51 -2.29
C VAL A 180 -17.87 12.62 -2.68
N LEU A 181 -18.38 13.71 -3.24
CA LEU A 181 -17.56 14.85 -3.62
C LEU A 181 -16.88 15.48 -2.40
N LYS A 182 -17.58 15.60 -1.27
CA LYS A 182 -17.01 16.07 -0.01
C LYS A 182 -15.89 15.15 0.47
N ASP A 183 -16.12 13.85 0.46
CA ASP A 183 -15.13 12.84 0.87
C ASP A 183 -13.86 12.92 0.01
N ILE A 184 -14.01 13.07 -1.32
CA ILE A 184 -12.91 13.29 -2.23
C ILE A 184 -12.15 14.57 -1.87
N LEU A 185 -12.83 15.69 -1.61
CA LEU A 185 -12.17 16.94 -1.25
C LEU A 185 -11.41 16.83 0.08
N LEU A 186 -12.01 16.22 1.11
CA LEU A 186 -11.35 16.00 2.40
C LEU A 186 -10.13 15.09 2.28
N TYR A 187 -10.15 14.14 1.34
CA TYR A 187 -9.01 13.24 1.10
C TYR A 187 -7.81 13.93 0.45
N HIS A 188 -7.99 15.10 -0.16
CA HIS A 188 -6.89 15.92 -0.69
C HIS A 188 -6.29 16.89 0.34
N VAL A 189 -6.86 16.97 1.55
CA VAL A 189 -6.49 17.96 2.55
C VAL A 189 -5.91 17.27 3.78
N THR A 190 -4.80 17.81 4.29
CA THR A 190 -4.17 17.44 5.55
C THR A 190 -4.15 18.64 6.47
N ASP A 191 -4.36 18.44 7.77
CA ASP A 191 -4.36 19.47 8.83
C ASP A 191 -2.99 19.70 9.48
N ASP A 192 -1.93 19.47 8.71
CA ASP A 192 -0.55 19.74 9.10
C ASP A 192 0.25 20.22 7.88
N LEU A 193 1.39 20.87 8.13
CA LEU A 193 2.26 21.43 7.10
C LEU A 193 3.23 20.37 6.59
N TYR A 194 3.05 19.99 5.33
CA TYR A 194 3.93 19.09 4.59
C TYR A 194 4.56 19.84 3.42
N PRO A 195 5.64 20.60 3.62
CA PRO A 195 6.45 21.10 2.51
C PRO A 195 7.01 19.94 1.69
N ALA A 196 7.40 20.17 0.43
CA ALA A 196 7.88 19.13 -0.47
C ALA A 196 9.00 18.28 0.14
N GLY A 197 9.93 18.91 0.88
CA GLY A 197 10.97 18.17 1.60
C GLY A 197 10.41 17.16 2.60
N ARG A 198 9.41 17.54 3.41
CA ARG A 198 8.75 16.61 4.34
C ARG A 198 7.98 15.53 3.60
N VAL A 199 7.24 15.89 2.54
CA VAL A 199 6.51 14.91 1.70
C VAL A 199 7.45 13.82 1.21
N LEU A 200 8.64 14.17 0.71
CA LEU A 200 9.62 13.22 0.18
C LEU A 200 10.24 12.29 1.23
N HIS A 201 10.18 12.66 2.51
CA HIS A 201 10.76 11.88 3.62
C HIS A 201 9.70 11.16 4.47
N THR A 202 8.44 11.29 4.10
CA THR A 202 7.29 10.64 4.72
C THR A 202 6.81 9.51 3.82
N TYR A 203 6.34 8.41 4.41
CA TYR A 203 5.78 7.27 3.69
C TYR A 203 4.26 7.38 3.58
N THR A 204 3.61 7.89 4.63
CA THR A 204 2.17 8.11 4.62
C THR A 204 1.78 9.44 5.29
N ILE A 205 0.76 10.10 4.76
CA ILE A 205 0.28 11.41 5.23
C ILE A 205 -1.19 11.29 5.64
N PRO A 206 -1.59 11.64 6.89
CA PRO A 206 -2.99 11.63 7.27
C PRO A 206 -3.79 12.71 6.52
N THR A 207 -5.06 12.43 6.25
CA THR A 207 -5.98 13.38 5.59
C THR A 207 -7.10 13.78 6.54
N LEU A 208 -7.88 14.79 6.15
CA LEU A 208 -9.12 15.15 6.85
C LEU A 208 -10.25 14.16 6.57
N TYR A 209 -10.12 13.29 5.56
CA TYR A 209 -11.09 12.25 5.29
C TYR A 209 -10.95 11.13 6.32
N THR A 210 -12.04 10.84 7.02
CA THR A 210 -12.14 9.70 7.94
C THR A 210 -13.26 8.79 7.44
N PRO A 211 -12.95 7.53 7.06
CA PRO A 211 -13.98 6.58 6.66
C PRO A 211 -15.00 6.41 7.79
N SER A 212 -16.28 6.36 7.43
CA SER A 212 -17.36 6.26 8.41
C SER A 212 -17.38 4.92 9.16
N LYS A 213 -16.69 3.90 8.64
CA LYS A 213 -16.62 2.55 9.18
C LYS A 213 -15.22 1.98 9.02
N ASN A 214 -14.88 1.04 9.90
CA ASN A 214 -13.83 0.05 9.70
C ASN A 214 -12.36 0.49 9.65
N LEU A 215 -12.01 1.78 9.77
CA LEU A 215 -10.60 2.21 9.90
C LEU A 215 -10.25 2.75 11.29
N GLY A 216 -11.20 3.37 11.99
CA GLY A 216 -11.00 3.89 13.36
C GLY A 216 -10.08 5.12 13.48
N HIS A 217 -9.43 5.56 12.40
CA HIS A 217 -8.53 6.71 12.35
C HIS A 217 -8.65 7.43 10.98
N PRO A 218 -8.04 8.63 10.79
CA PRO A 218 -8.09 9.31 9.50
C PRO A 218 -7.42 8.51 8.38
N GLN A 219 -8.01 8.51 7.19
CA GLN A 219 -7.43 7.86 6.02
C GLN A 219 -6.11 8.53 5.66
N ARG A 220 -5.14 7.72 5.22
CA ARG A 220 -3.82 8.20 4.84
C ARG A 220 -3.62 8.18 3.32
N LEU A 221 -2.77 9.08 2.84
CA LEU A 221 -2.18 9.06 1.51
C LEU A 221 -0.85 8.31 1.57
N THR A 222 -0.57 7.51 0.56
CA THR A 222 0.76 6.88 0.41
C THR A 222 1.66 7.79 -0.41
N VAL A 223 2.91 8.00 0.02
CA VAL A 223 3.92 8.75 -0.72
C VAL A 223 5.03 7.83 -1.17
N ARG A 224 5.32 7.82 -2.47
CA ARG A 224 6.41 7.02 -3.05
C ARG A 224 7.22 7.84 -4.03
N VAL A 225 8.53 7.67 -3.99
CA VAL A 225 9.40 8.17 -5.05
C VAL A 225 9.46 7.11 -6.15
N THR A 226 8.93 7.45 -7.32
CA THR A 226 8.97 6.59 -8.51
C THR A 226 10.07 7.05 -9.46
N LEU A 227 10.36 6.26 -10.50
CA LEU A 227 11.26 6.68 -11.59
C LEU A 227 10.79 7.96 -12.30
N LYS A 228 9.49 8.29 -12.24
CA LYS A 228 8.90 9.51 -12.82
C LYS A 228 8.78 10.65 -11.80
N GLY A 229 9.41 10.50 -10.63
CA GLY A 229 9.32 11.45 -9.52
C GLY A 229 8.33 11.01 -8.43
N PRO A 230 8.06 11.90 -7.46
CA PRO A 230 7.19 11.62 -6.32
C PRO A 230 5.75 11.42 -6.76
N ALA A 231 5.13 10.36 -6.25
CA ALA A 231 3.75 10.01 -6.48
C ALA A 231 2.99 9.86 -5.15
N ILE A 232 1.78 10.39 -5.14
CA ILE A 232 0.77 10.21 -4.11
C ILE A 232 -0.13 9.04 -4.55
N ASN A 233 -0.42 8.14 -3.62
CA ASN A 233 -1.21 6.92 -3.84
C ASN A 233 -0.73 6.09 -5.03
N PHE A 234 0.58 6.03 -5.27
CA PHE A 234 1.23 5.30 -6.38
C PHE A 234 0.96 5.86 -7.80
N TYR A 235 -0.15 6.54 -8.06
CA TYR A 235 -0.53 6.96 -9.41
C TYR A 235 -0.50 8.48 -9.66
N SER A 236 -0.69 9.30 -8.62
CA SER A 236 -0.86 10.76 -8.78
C SER A 236 0.47 11.48 -8.63
N ARG A 237 1.00 12.09 -9.70
CA ARG A 237 2.30 12.76 -9.65
C ARG A 237 2.19 14.17 -9.10
N LEU A 238 3.16 14.57 -8.29
CA LEU A 238 3.36 15.97 -7.92
C LEU A 238 3.87 16.74 -9.15
N VAL A 239 3.08 17.70 -9.65
CA VAL A 239 3.42 18.53 -10.83
C VAL A 239 3.74 19.98 -10.48
N ALA A 240 3.30 20.44 -9.32
CA ALA A 240 3.71 21.72 -8.74
C ALA A 240 3.86 21.52 -7.23
N VAL A 241 4.88 22.13 -6.62
CA VAL A 241 5.16 21.93 -5.18
C VAL A 241 5.51 23.24 -4.50
N ASN A 242 5.33 23.28 -3.17
CA ASN A 242 5.71 24.40 -2.31
C ASN A 242 5.06 25.74 -2.67
N ILE A 243 3.77 25.72 -3.06
CA ILE A 243 3.00 26.96 -3.25
C ILE A 243 2.49 27.39 -1.87
N PHE A 244 3.27 28.21 -1.17
CA PHE A 244 2.98 28.60 0.21
C PHE A 244 1.88 29.65 0.30
N GLY A 245 0.92 29.38 1.19
CA GLY A 245 -0.09 30.32 1.67
C GLY A 245 0.18 30.78 3.10
N THR A 246 -0.65 31.69 3.60
CA THR A 246 -0.59 32.22 4.98
C THR A 246 -0.92 31.17 6.04
N ASN A 247 -1.70 30.16 5.67
CA ASN A 247 -2.21 29.10 6.53
C ASN A 247 -1.87 27.70 6.00
N GLY A 248 -0.83 27.54 5.17
CA GLY A 248 -0.50 26.24 4.61
C GLY A 248 0.33 26.22 3.35
N VAL A 249 0.29 25.09 2.65
CA VAL A 249 0.97 24.86 1.38
C VAL A 249 0.07 24.09 0.41
N VAL A 250 0.14 24.46 -0.87
CA VAL A 250 -0.53 23.75 -1.96
C VAL A 250 0.51 23.02 -2.79
N HIS A 251 0.25 21.74 -3.10
CA HIS A 251 0.98 20.96 -4.09
C HIS A 251 0.03 20.57 -5.22
N GLY A 252 0.34 20.94 -6.45
CA GLY A 252 -0.43 20.54 -7.62
C GLY A 252 -0.21 19.05 -7.94
N VAL A 253 -1.30 18.32 -8.17
CA VAL A 253 -1.26 16.91 -8.59
C VAL A 253 -1.91 16.71 -9.96
N ASP A 254 -1.42 15.70 -10.69
CA ASP A 254 -1.90 15.41 -12.04
C ASP A 254 -3.12 14.50 -12.08
N SER A 255 -3.57 13.98 -10.94
CA SER A 255 -4.69 13.05 -10.84
C SER A 255 -5.51 13.33 -9.59
N ILE A 256 -6.83 13.17 -9.67
CA ILE A 256 -7.74 13.30 -8.53
C ILE A 256 -7.50 12.10 -7.60
N LEU A 257 -7.20 12.39 -6.34
CA LEU A 257 -7.07 11.41 -5.27
C LEU A 257 -8.47 10.94 -4.86
N VAL A 258 -8.72 9.65 -5.02
CA VAL A 258 -9.97 9.01 -4.61
C VAL A 258 -9.70 8.19 -3.36
N PRO A 259 -10.54 8.29 -2.30
CA PRO A 259 -10.46 7.40 -1.15
C PRO A 259 -10.37 5.94 -1.59
N PRO A 260 -9.48 5.13 -1.00
CA PRO A 260 -9.26 3.76 -1.46
C PRO A 260 -10.49 2.88 -1.16
N PRO A 261 -10.70 1.78 -1.92
CA PRO A 261 -11.71 0.79 -1.56
C PRO A 261 -11.20 -0.10 -0.41
N ASN A 262 -12.03 -1.04 0.04
CA ASN A 262 -11.66 -1.96 1.09
C ASN A 262 -10.60 -2.99 0.62
N VAL A 263 -9.93 -3.66 1.56
CA VAL A 263 -8.85 -4.61 1.27
C VAL A 263 -9.30 -5.70 0.29
N ALA A 264 -10.48 -6.28 0.49
CA ALA A 264 -11.00 -7.35 -0.37
C ALA A 264 -11.20 -6.89 -1.83
N SER A 265 -11.73 -5.68 -2.02
CA SER A 265 -11.92 -5.08 -3.34
C SER A 265 -10.59 -4.77 -4.01
N ILE A 266 -9.57 -4.31 -3.27
CA ILE A 266 -8.23 -4.08 -3.83
C ILE A 266 -7.64 -5.37 -4.40
N ILE A 267 -7.83 -6.49 -3.69
CA ILE A 267 -7.34 -7.81 -4.12
C ILE A 267 -8.00 -8.26 -5.42
N ASP A 268 -9.34 -8.18 -5.50
CA ASP A 268 -10.11 -8.47 -6.71
C ASP A 268 -9.72 -7.54 -7.88
N LEU A 269 -9.41 -6.28 -7.58
CA LEU A 269 -8.99 -5.32 -8.60
C LEU A 269 -7.57 -5.61 -9.15
N LEU A 270 -6.73 -6.40 -8.47
CA LEU A 270 -5.34 -6.64 -8.84
C LEU A 270 -5.02 -8.15 -9.05
N PRO A 271 -5.71 -8.85 -9.97
CA PRO A 271 -5.53 -10.30 -10.17
C PRO A 271 -4.14 -10.67 -10.70
N GLY A 272 -3.45 -9.72 -11.35
CA GLY A 272 -2.05 -9.90 -11.77
C GLY A 272 -1.12 -10.19 -10.60
N GLU A 273 -1.42 -9.61 -9.43
CA GLU A 273 -0.63 -9.80 -8.21
C GLU A 273 -1.27 -10.77 -7.22
N PHE A 274 -2.61 -10.85 -7.15
CA PHE A 274 -3.31 -11.53 -6.06
C PHE A 274 -4.29 -12.63 -6.48
N SER A 275 -4.33 -13.08 -7.74
CA SER A 275 -5.30 -14.12 -8.16
C SER A 275 -5.21 -15.44 -7.36
N THR A 276 -4.01 -15.85 -6.92
CA THR A 276 -3.86 -17.05 -6.07
C THR A 276 -4.37 -16.80 -4.65
N LEU A 277 -4.12 -15.60 -4.12
CA LEU A 277 -4.63 -15.16 -2.81
C LEU A 277 -6.16 -15.09 -2.83
N GLU A 278 -6.73 -14.42 -3.83
CA GLU A 278 -8.16 -14.28 -4.06
C GLU A 278 -8.85 -15.65 -4.09
N LEU A 279 -8.34 -16.59 -4.90
CA LEU A 279 -8.84 -17.97 -4.95
C LEU A 279 -8.82 -18.64 -3.56
N GLY A 280 -7.77 -18.40 -2.78
CA GLY A 280 -7.65 -18.95 -1.43
C GLY A 280 -8.66 -18.35 -0.46
N LEU A 281 -8.85 -17.02 -0.49
CA LEU A 281 -9.83 -16.33 0.34
C LEU A 281 -11.26 -16.77 0.03
N THR A 282 -11.61 -16.94 -1.25
CA THR A 282 -12.93 -17.43 -1.68
C THR A 282 -13.13 -18.88 -1.25
N LYS A 283 -12.16 -19.77 -1.49
CA LYS A 283 -12.28 -21.19 -1.11
C LYS A 283 -12.46 -21.40 0.39
N THR A 284 -11.88 -20.53 1.21
CA THR A 284 -11.89 -20.66 2.67
C THR A 284 -13.04 -19.90 3.35
N GLY A 285 -13.85 -19.16 2.57
CA GLY A 285 -14.94 -18.33 3.08
C GLY A 285 -14.47 -17.05 3.77
N ILE A 286 -13.18 -16.69 3.68
CA ILE A 286 -12.62 -15.49 4.31
C ILE A 286 -13.03 -14.24 3.52
N TYR A 287 -13.11 -14.35 2.19
CA TYR A 287 -13.51 -13.23 1.33
C TYR A 287 -14.88 -12.65 1.73
N GLU A 288 -15.85 -13.53 2.00
CA GLU A 288 -17.20 -13.16 2.44
C GLU A 288 -17.18 -12.55 3.84
N LYS A 289 -16.32 -13.04 4.74
CA LYS A 289 -16.16 -12.45 6.08
C LYS A 289 -15.59 -11.04 6.02
N MET A 290 -14.57 -10.81 5.18
CA MET A 290 -13.96 -9.49 5.01
C MET A 290 -14.95 -8.45 4.48
N ASN A 291 -15.88 -8.87 3.62
CA ASN A 291 -16.92 -8.00 3.06
C ASN A 291 -18.21 -7.95 3.91
N SER A 292 -18.32 -8.76 4.97
CA SER A 292 -19.53 -8.82 5.79
C SER A 292 -19.55 -7.72 6.86
N THR A 293 -20.74 -7.18 7.11
CA THR A 293 -20.99 -6.28 8.24
C THR A 293 -21.06 -7.00 9.58
N ASP A 294 -21.09 -8.33 9.59
CA ASP A 294 -21.19 -9.14 10.81
C ASP A 294 -19.87 -9.18 11.59
N TYR A 295 -18.76 -8.76 10.97
CA TYR A 295 -17.42 -8.73 11.56
C TYR A 295 -16.86 -7.30 11.56
N PRO A 296 -17.44 -6.38 12.36
CA PRO A 296 -16.93 -5.03 12.46
C PRO A 296 -15.52 -5.04 13.07
N HIS A 297 -14.67 -4.15 12.57
CA HIS A 297 -13.29 -3.96 13.01
C HIS A 297 -12.96 -2.45 12.97
N ASN A 298 -11.83 -2.05 13.51
CA ASN A 298 -11.33 -0.68 13.51
C ASN A 298 -9.93 -0.63 12.89
N GLY A 299 -9.86 -0.94 11.61
CA GLY A 299 -8.65 -1.08 10.85
C GLY A 299 -8.15 -2.51 10.85
N GLY A 300 -7.00 -2.69 10.20
CA GLY A 300 -6.36 -3.98 10.07
C GLY A 300 -5.11 -3.88 9.20
N THR A 301 -4.25 -4.87 9.34
CA THR A 301 -3.07 -5.03 8.50
C THR A 301 -3.19 -6.37 7.79
N PHE A 302 -3.31 -6.34 6.47
CA PHE A 302 -3.27 -7.56 5.67
C PHE A 302 -1.90 -7.74 5.03
N PHE A 303 -1.16 -8.74 5.50
CA PHE A 303 0.10 -9.13 4.90
C PHE A 303 -0.17 -9.97 3.66
N ALA A 304 -0.47 -9.34 2.51
CA ALA A 304 -0.94 -10.05 1.33
C ALA A 304 0.20 -10.76 0.57
N PRO A 305 0.22 -12.09 0.47
CA PRO A 305 1.18 -12.80 -0.38
C PRO A 305 0.83 -12.62 -1.85
N SER A 306 1.83 -12.24 -2.66
CA SER A 306 1.68 -12.15 -4.12
C SER A 306 1.57 -13.53 -4.77
N ASN A 307 1.16 -13.58 -6.04
CA ASN A 307 1.22 -14.76 -6.90
C ASN A 307 2.62 -15.39 -6.92
N PHE A 308 3.66 -14.56 -6.91
CA PHE A 308 5.05 -15.01 -6.84
C PHE A 308 5.40 -15.64 -5.48
N ALA A 309 4.88 -15.10 -4.38
CA ALA A 309 5.05 -15.68 -3.05
C ALA A 309 4.45 -17.10 -2.98
N PHE A 310 3.25 -17.31 -3.55
CA PHE A 310 2.68 -18.64 -3.69
C PHE A 310 3.51 -19.52 -4.63
N GLN A 311 4.04 -19.00 -5.73
CA GLN A 311 4.91 -19.77 -6.62
C GLN A 311 6.15 -20.30 -5.89
N LYS A 312 6.80 -19.45 -5.07
CA LYS A 312 7.95 -19.81 -4.22
C LYS A 312 7.63 -20.94 -3.23
N LEU A 313 6.39 -21.01 -2.74
CA LEU A 313 5.96 -22.07 -1.82
C LEU A 313 6.09 -23.48 -2.43
N GLY A 314 5.95 -23.60 -3.75
CA GLY A 314 6.09 -24.86 -4.47
C GLY A 314 4.78 -25.46 -4.96
N ALA A 315 4.83 -26.14 -6.11
CA ALA A 315 3.65 -26.68 -6.78
C ALA A 315 2.92 -27.75 -5.94
N ARG A 316 3.67 -28.59 -5.21
CA ARG A 316 3.10 -29.65 -4.37
C ARG A 316 2.37 -29.09 -3.16
N ALA A 317 2.99 -28.13 -2.45
CA ALA A 317 2.39 -27.44 -1.32
C ALA A 317 1.11 -26.70 -1.73
N ASN A 318 1.15 -25.98 -2.85
CA ASN A 318 -0.04 -25.33 -3.40
C ASN A 318 -1.13 -26.34 -3.78
N ALA A 319 -0.79 -27.41 -4.51
CA ALA A 319 -1.77 -28.44 -4.87
C ALA A 319 -2.43 -29.06 -3.63
N PHE A 320 -1.66 -29.29 -2.56
CA PHE A 320 -2.19 -29.74 -1.28
C PHE A 320 -3.14 -28.69 -0.67
N LEU A 321 -2.69 -27.46 -0.44
CA LEU A 321 -3.46 -26.38 0.20
C LEU A 321 -4.81 -26.14 -0.50
N PHE A 322 -4.82 -26.15 -1.82
CA PHE A 322 -6.02 -25.88 -2.62
C PHE A 322 -6.89 -27.12 -2.89
N SER A 323 -6.47 -28.30 -2.43
CA SER A 323 -7.25 -29.53 -2.44
C SER A 323 -8.32 -29.52 -1.33
N LYS A 324 -9.33 -30.39 -1.48
CA LYS A 324 -10.37 -30.60 -0.46
C LYS A 324 -9.79 -30.98 0.92
N TYR A 325 -8.65 -31.69 0.95
CA TYR A 325 -8.00 -32.09 2.21
C TYR A 325 -7.18 -30.95 2.82
N GLY A 326 -6.61 -30.08 1.99
CA GLY A 326 -5.75 -28.97 2.41
C GLY A 326 -6.51 -27.70 2.79
N GLU A 327 -7.78 -27.56 2.41
CA GLU A 327 -8.57 -26.34 2.57
C GLU A 327 -8.57 -25.80 4.01
N LYS A 328 -8.64 -26.67 5.02
CA LYS A 328 -8.57 -26.30 6.43
C LYS A 328 -7.20 -25.71 6.83
N TYR A 329 -6.12 -26.20 6.23
CA TYR A 329 -4.77 -25.66 6.42
C TYR A 329 -4.60 -24.35 5.66
N LEU A 330 -5.17 -24.24 4.46
CA LEU A 330 -5.20 -22.99 3.70
C LEU A 330 -5.94 -21.89 4.47
N LYS A 331 -7.06 -22.22 5.12
CA LYS A 331 -7.78 -21.26 5.97
C LYS A 331 -6.92 -20.77 7.12
N ALA A 332 -6.33 -21.68 7.91
CA ALA A 332 -5.44 -21.31 9.01
C ALA A 332 -4.23 -20.48 8.53
N LEU A 333 -3.66 -20.85 7.38
CA LEU A 333 -2.57 -20.12 6.75
C LEU A 333 -2.98 -18.69 6.39
N LEU A 334 -4.13 -18.49 5.74
CA LEU A 334 -4.62 -17.16 5.36
C LEU A 334 -5.01 -16.32 6.58
N GLU A 335 -5.63 -16.90 7.61
CA GLU A 335 -5.90 -16.22 8.87
C GLU A 335 -4.63 -15.74 9.57
N TYR A 336 -3.49 -16.43 9.39
CA TYR A 336 -2.19 -16.00 9.89
C TYR A 336 -1.63 -14.74 9.18
N HIS A 337 -2.14 -14.39 8.01
CA HIS A 337 -1.73 -13.18 7.29
C HIS A 337 -2.55 -11.94 7.67
N ILE A 338 -3.64 -12.11 8.40
CA ILE A 338 -4.60 -11.04 8.71
C ILE A 338 -4.41 -10.60 10.17
N VAL A 339 -4.19 -9.31 10.39
CA VAL A 339 -4.22 -8.67 11.70
C VAL A 339 -5.44 -7.76 11.77
N VAL A 340 -6.25 -7.93 12.81
CA VAL A 340 -7.53 -7.20 12.99
C VAL A 340 -7.35 -6.12 14.05
N ASP A 341 -8.02 -4.98 13.87
CA ASP A 341 -8.02 -3.82 14.78
C ASP A 341 -6.66 -3.13 14.97
N GLN A 342 -5.60 -3.59 14.29
CA GLN A 342 -4.29 -2.95 14.31
C GLN A 342 -3.80 -2.64 12.90
N THR A 343 -3.51 -1.36 12.66
CA THR A 343 -3.09 -0.87 11.34
C THR A 343 -1.65 -0.41 11.41
N LEU A 344 -0.76 -1.15 10.74
CA LEU A 344 0.67 -0.86 10.67
C LEU A 344 1.02 -0.27 9.30
N TYR A 345 1.23 1.03 9.27
CA TYR A 345 1.91 1.73 8.19
C TYR A 345 3.42 1.73 8.42
N THR A 346 4.16 2.07 7.39
CA THR A 346 5.63 2.16 7.45
C THR A 346 6.12 3.20 8.45
N ASP A 347 5.35 4.26 8.68
CA ASP A 347 5.71 5.39 9.55
C ASP A 347 4.64 5.76 10.58
N ALA A 348 3.61 4.93 10.74
CA ALA A 348 2.56 5.09 11.74
C ALA A 348 1.99 3.74 12.17
N PHE A 349 1.61 3.61 13.43
CA PHE A 349 0.95 2.42 13.96
C PHE A 349 -0.27 2.84 14.77
N TYR A 350 -1.39 2.16 14.54
CA TYR A 350 -2.63 2.34 15.28
C TYR A 350 -2.98 1.03 15.97
N ASP A 351 -3.05 1.01 17.30
CA ASP A 351 -3.18 -0.23 18.08
C ASP A 351 -4.62 -0.68 18.33
N GLY A 352 -5.60 0.06 17.78
CA GLY A 352 -7.03 -0.19 17.91
C GLY A 352 -7.69 0.51 19.12
N ARG A 353 -6.93 1.24 19.94
CA ARG A 353 -7.47 2.01 21.07
C ARG A 353 -7.95 3.39 20.62
N LYS A 354 -9.08 3.83 21.19
CA LYS A 354 -9.81 5.05 20.80
C LYS A 354 -9.07 6.37 21.04
N ASP A 355 -7.94 6.36 21.75
CA ASP A 355 -7.22 7.57 22.18
C ASP A 355 -5.84 7.75 21.50
N ASP A 356 -5.53 6.95 20.48
CA ASP A 356 -4.21 6.96 19.85
C ASP A 356 -4.01 8.20 18.97
N LYS A 357 -3.45 9.24 19.60
CA LYS A 357 -2.64 10.22 18.90
C LYS A 357 -1.45 9.48 18.28
N GLU A 358 -1.13 9.80 17.04
CA GLU A 358 0.07 9.34 16.33
C GLU A 358 1.25 9.35 17.31
N THR A 359 1.76 8.18 17.69
CA THR A 359 2.95 8.07 18.53
C THR A 359 4.16 8.36 17.66
N VAL A 360 4.34 9.65 17.33
CA VAL A 360 5.59 10.17 16.77
C VAL A 360 6.61 10.28 17.91
N GLU A 361 6.87 9.18 18.60
CA GLU A 361 7.98 9.15 19.56
C GLU A 361 9.30 9.10 18.79
N GLU A 362 10.28 9.86 19.30
CA GLU A 362 11.62 10.05 18.74
C GLU A 362 12.16 8.76 18.14
N ARG A 363 12.61 8.81 16.87
CA ARG A 363 12.75 7.65 15.97
C ARG A 363 13.99 6.78 16.28
N PRO A 364 13.91 5.69 17.09
CA PRO A 364 14.96 4.68 17.09
C PRO A 364 15.14 4.08 15.70
N GLY A 365 16.32 3.51 15.44
CA GLY A 365 16.66 2.88 14.15
C GLY A 365 15.77 1.69 13.77
N GLY A 366 14.99 1.15 14.71
CA GLY A 366 13.96 0.18 14.41
C GLY A 366 12.94 -0.04 15.54
N TYR A 367 11.82 -0.64 15.18
CA TYR A 367 10.71 -1.00 16.05
C TYR A 367 10.37 -2.47 15.89
N HIS A 368 9.91 -3.10 16.97
CA HIS A 368 9.42 -4.47 16.97
C HIS A 368 7.97 -4.47 17.43
N TYR A 369 7.09 -5.13 16.66
CA TYR A 369 5.68 -5.28 16.97
C TYR A 369 5.31 -6.76 17.00
N ASP A 370 4.64 -7.19 18.07
CA ASP A 370 3.99 -8.49 18.14
C ASP A 370 2.51 -8.33 17.78
N LEU A 371 2.17 -8.54 16.51
CA LEU A 371 0.83 -8.32 16.01
C LEU A 371 -0.04 -9.58 16.14
N PRO A 372 -1.18 -9.55 16.86
CA PRO A 372 -2.08 -10.68 16.96
C PRO A 372 -2.80 -10.92 15.63
N THR A 373 -2.72 -12.14 15.13
CA THR A 373 -3.36 -12.52 13.86
C THR A 373 -4.79 -13.01 14.08
N ALA A 374 -5.58 -13.07 13.00
CA ALA A 374 -6.89 -13.71 12.99
C ALA A 374 -6.79 -15.21 13.30
N LEU A 375 -5.61 -15.81 13.10
CA LEU A 375 -5.32 -17.15 13.58
C LEU A 375 -5.12 -17.13 15.11
N CYS A 376 -6.06 -17.77 15.81
CA CYS A 376 -6.16 -17.73 17.28
C CYS A 376 -4.82 -17.99 18.00
N HIS A 377 -4.48 -17.11 18.94
CA HIS A 377 -3.26 -17.16 19.76
C HIS A 377 -1.94 -17.21 18.96
N LYS A 378 -1.93 -16.73 17.72
CA LYS A 378 -0.72 -16.59 16.91
C LYS A 378 -0.44 -15.13 16.61
N ASN A 379 0.82 -14.77 16.78
CA ASN A 379 1.32 -13.43 16.51
C ASN A 379 2.30 -13.45 15.33
N LEU A 380 2.40 -12.33 14.65
CA LEU A 380 3.49 -12.01 13.73
C LEU A 380 4.47 -11.11 14.45
N ALA A 381 5.74 -11.53 14.48
CA ALA A 381 6.84 -10.68 14.91
C ALA A 381 7.21 -9.77 13.74
N VAL A 382 6.99 -8.46 13.87
CA VAL A 382 7.21 -7.49 12.79
C VAL A 382 8.29 -6.50 13.19
N ASP A 383 9.42 -6.55 12.50
CA ASP A 383 10.53 -5.64 12.66
C ASP A 383 10.47 -4.55 11.58
N VAL A 384 10.36 -3.29 12.00
CA VAL A 384 10.44 -2.12 11.11
C VAL A 384 11.79 -1.47 11.32
N GLY A 385 12.70 -1.62 10.36
CA GLY A 385 14.03 -1.00 10.38
C GLY A 385 14.10 0.22 9.46
N ARG A 386 14.72 1.31 9.90
CA ARG A 386 14.83 2.54 9.12
C ARG A 386 16.30 2.89 8.86
N TYR A 387 16.66 2.99 7.59
CA TYR A 387 18.00 3.30 7.11
C TYR A 387 17.95 4.57 6.24
N GLY A 388 18.06 5.74 6.89
CA GLY A 388 17.93 7.03 6.22
C GLY A 388 16.53 7.21 5.60
N PRO A 389 16.41 7.43 4.27
CA PRO A 389 15.12 7.53 3.61
C PRO A 389 14.45 6.17 3.40
N PHE A 390 15.17 5.05 3.54
CA PHE A 390 14.65 3.70 3.30
C PHE A 390 14.08 3.10 4.57
N VAL A 391 12.98 2.36 4.43
CA VAL A 391 12.39 1.56 5.49
C VAL A 391 12.29 0.14 5.00
N GLU A 392 12.62 -0.78 5.89
CA GLU A 392 12.50 -2.21 5.70
C GLU A 392 11.51 -2.75 6.73
N ILE A 393 10.56 -3.56 6.29
CA ILE A 393 9.67 -4.29 7.19
C ILE A 393 9.95 -5.78 7.00
N ARG A 394 10.35 -6.44 8.09
CA ARG A 394 10.56 -7.89 8.15
C ARG A 394 9.52 -8.52 9.05
N ILE A 395 9.04 -9.67 8.63
CA ILE A 395 8.04 -10.46 9.33
C ILE A 395 8.70 -11.79 9.68
N ASN A 396 8.61 -12.11 10.97
CA ASN A 396 9.24 -13.26 11.61
C ASN A 396 10.75 -13.36 11.34
N GLY A 397 11.41 -12.23 11.07
CA GLY A 397 12.85 -12.13 10.81
C GLY A 397 13.33 -12.52 9.40
N PHE A 398 12.47 -13.07 8.52
CA PHE A 398 12.87 -13.54 7.19
C PHE A 398 12.00 -13.05 6.03
N SER A 399 10.68 -12.90 6.22
CA SER A 399 9.80 -12.49 5.12
C SER A 399 9.82 -10.97 5.02
N ARG A 400 10.18 -10.43 3.86
CA ARG A 400 10.21 -8.99 3.64
C ARG A 400 8.89 -8.52 3.03
N VAL A 401 8.43 -7.34 3.46
CA VAL A 401 7.41 -6.59 2.74
C VAL A 401 8.06 -5.98 1.50
N THR A 402 7.52 -6.29 0.32
CA THR A 402 8.04 -5.84 -0.98
C THR A 402 7.30 -4.61 -1.51
N VAL A 403 6.03 -4.47 -1.13
CA VAL A 403 5.26 -3.24 -1.39
C VAL A 403 4.63 -2.79 -0.09
N HIS A 404 5.05 -1.62 0.34
CA HIS A 404 4.60 -1.00 1.57
C HIS A 404 3.31 -0.20 1.37
N ASP A 405 2.48 -0.11 2.40
CA ASP A 405 1.35 0.83 2.56
C ASP A 405 0.35 0.87 1.38
N GLY A 406 -0.18 -0.28 0.98
CA GLY A 406 -1.38 -0.34 0.17
C GLY A 406 -2.60 0.11 0.99
N VAL A 407 -2.86 1.42 1.04
CA VAL A 407 -3.96 2.00 1.82
C VAL A 407 -5.32 1.46 1.35
N ALA A 408 -6.16 1.07 2.31
CA ALA A 408 -7.54 0.62 2.10
C ALA A 408 -8.49 1.39 3.02
N SER A 409 -9.79 1.39 2.71
CA SER A 409 -10.81 2.07 3.54
C SER A 409 -11.00 1.45 4.93
N ASP A 410 -10.49 0.23 5.12
CA ASP A 410 -10.65 -0.61 6.30
C ASP A 410 -9.30 -1.12 6.85
N GLY A 411 -8.18 -0.57 6.36
CA GLY A 411 -6.85 -0.91 6.87
C GLY A 411 -5.74 -0.63 5.88
N VAL A 412 -4.73 -1.49 5.89
CA VAL A 412 -3.56 -1.41 5.02
C VAL A 412 -3.12 -2.79 4.54
N ILE A 413 -2.70 -2.86 3.28
CA ILE A 413 -2.08 -4.04 2.67
C ILE A 413 -0.56 -3.85 2.69
N GLN A 414 0.14 -4.82 3.27
CA GLN A 414 1.60 -4.93 3.22
C GLN A 414 1.93 -6.16 2.37
N VAL A 415 2.39 -5.97 1.14
CA VAL A 415 2.64 -7.10 0.22
C VAL A 415 3.90 -7.83 0.63
N VAL A 416 3.81 -9.15 0.84
CA VAL A 416 4.94 -9.96 1.31
C VAL A 416 5.57 -10.78 0.19
N SER A 417 6.90 -10.90 0.27
CA SER A 417 7.73 -11.69 -0.66
C SER A 417 7.50 -13.21 -0.59
N ASN A 418 7.05 -13.68 0.57
CA ASN A 418 6.88 -15.10 0.90
C ASN A 418 5.56 -15.30 1.63
N VAL A 419 4.90 -16.43 1.37
CA VAL A 419 3.75 -16.87 2.16
C VAL A 419 4.19 -17.02 3.62
N LEU A 420 3.50 -16.35 4.53
CA LEU A 420 3.78 -16.39 5.96
C LEU A 420 3.31 -17.73 6.52
N ILE A 421 4.24 -18.54 7.00
CA ILE A 421 3.95 -19.84 7.59
C ILE A 421 4.28 -19.76 9.08
N PRO A 422 3.36 -20.18 9.97
CA PRO A 422 3.65 -20.26 11.39
C PRO A 422 4.93 -21.06 11.68
N PRO A 423 5.74 -20.63 12.67
CA PRO A 423 6.93 -21.37 13.05
C PRO A 423 6.59 -22.77 13.54
N LYS A 424 7.48 -23.71 13.29
CA LYS A 424 7.44 -25.05 13.85
C LYS A 424 8.04 -24.99 15.24
N THR A 425 7.26 -25.38 16.26
CA THR A 425 7.74 -25.47 17.63
C THR A 425 8.19 -26.91 17.90
N SER A 426 9.49 -27.16 17.94
CA SER A 426 10.05 -28.46 18.34
C SER A 426 10.94 -28.27 19.55
N GLY A 427 10.63 -28.94 20.67
CA GLY A 427 11.47 -28.91 21.89
C GLY A 427 11.60 -27.53 22.58
N GLY A 428 10.77 -26.54 22.24
CA GLY A 428 10.83 -25.18 22.79
C GLY A 428 11.53 -24.15 21.88
N GLU A 429 12.17 -24.59 20.79
CA GLU A 429 12.74 -23.71 19.76
C GLU A 429 11.77 -23.52 18.60
N GLN A 430 11.65 -22.27 18.12
CA GLN A 430 10.86 -21.92 16.94
C GLN A 430 11.74 -21.97 15.70
N SER A 431 11.34 -22.76 14.71
CA SER A 431 11.99 -22.77 13.39
C SER A 431 11.09 -22.17 12.32
N PHE A 432 11.62 -21.16 11.63
CA PHE A 432 10.91 -20.41 10.60
C PHE A 432 11.26 -20.90 9.19
N TRP A 433 10.28 -20.90 8.29
CA TRP A 433 10.49 -21.23 6.88
C TRP A 433 11.11 -20.04 6.15
N LYS A 434 12.18 -20.25 5.36
CA LYS A 434 12.99 -19.16 4.78
C LYS A 434 12.76 -18.92 3.28
N GLY A 435 11.65 -19.39 2.71
CA GLY A 435 11.31 -19.11 1.31
C GLY A 435 11.70 -20.18 0.28
N GLU A 436 12.19 -21.35 0.72
CA GLU A 436 12.54 -22.49 -0.16
C GLU A 436 11.31 -23.37 -0.48
N GLU A 437 11.35 -24.22 -1.52
CA GLU A 437 10.22 -25.13 -1.79
C GLU A 437 9.88 -25.97 -0.55
N LEU A 438 8.63 -25.87 -0.07
CA LEU A 438 8.21 -26.52 1.16
C LEU A 438 7.58 -27.89 0.87
N ASP A 439 8.08 -28.92 1.56
CA ASP A 439 7.47 -30.24 1.50
C ASP A 439 6.10 -30.24 2.19
N VAL A 440 5.17 -31.02 1.62
CA VAL A 440 3.77 -31.09 2.10
C VAL A 440 3.71 -31.60 3.54
N GLU A 441 4.59 -32.52 3.94
CA GLU A 441 4.57 -33.07 5.30
C GLU A 441 5.09 -32.05 6.32
N ASP A 442 6.11 -31.24 6.00
CA ASP A 442 6.56 -30.17 6.90
C ASP A 442 5.51 -29.05 7.01
N LEU A 443 4.83 -28.71 5.91
CA LEU A 443 3.69 -27.78 5.92
C LEU A 443 2.56 -28.28 6.83
N LYS A 444 2.19 -29.56 6.71
CA LYS A 444 1.18 -30.17 7.59
C LYS A 444 1.64 -30.14 9.03
N GLU A 445 2.88 -30.51 9.32
CA GLU A 445 3.40 -30.55 10.69
C GLU A 445 3.31 -29.17 11.39
N ARG A 446 3.56 -28.09 10.64
CA ARG A 446 3.43 -26.71 11.12
C ARG A 446 1.99 -26.30 11.41
N LEU A 447 1.06 -26.69 10.53
CA LEU A 447 -0.31 -26.19 10.54
C LEU A 447 -1.30 -27.13 11.25
N GLN A 448 -1.02 -28.43 11.35
CA GLN A 448 -1.88 -29.44 11.97
C GLN A 448 -2.34 -29.03 13.38
N PRO A 449 -1.46 -28.58 14.29
CA PRO A 449 -1.88 -28.22 15.64
C PRO A 449 -2.81 -26.99 15.66
N LEU A 450 -2.78 -26.18 14.60
CA LEU A 450 -3.56 -24.94 14.50
C LEU A 450 -4.95 -25.20 13.96
N VAL A 451 -5.08 -26.21 13.09
CA VAL A 451 -6.33 -26.66 12.52
C VAL A 451 -7.15 -27.49 13.51
N GLU A 452 -6.52 -28.35 14.30
CA GLU A 452 -7.21 -29.20 15.28
C GLU A 452 -7.86 -28.40 16.41
N ASN A 453 -7.29 -27.24 16.75
CA ASN A 453 -7.82 -26.32 17.76
C ASN A 453 -8.97 -25.43 17.25
N MET A 454 -9.33 -25.48 15.95
CA MET A 454 -10.46 -24.74 15.39
C MET A 454 -11.79 -25.52 15.41
N GLU A 455 -11.74 -26.83 15.67
CA GLU A 455 -12.92 -27.71 15.71
C GLU A 455 -13.48 -27.93 17.13
N LEU A 456 -12.90 -27.26 18.14
CA LEU A 456 -13.35 -27.23 19.53
C LEU A 456 -13.89 -25.84 19.89
#